data_AF-A0A952U6L8-F1
#
_entry.id   AF-A0A952U6L8-F1
#
_cell.length_a   1.000
_cell.length_b   1.000
_cell.length_c   1.000
_cell.angle_alpha   90.00
_cell.angle_beta   90.00
_cell.angle_gamma   90.00
#
_symmetry.space_group_name_H-M   'P 1'
#
loop_
_entity.id
_entity.type
_entity.pdbx_description
1 polymer ?
#
loop_
_entity_poly.entity_id
_entity_poly.type
_entity_poly.pdbx_seq_one_letter_code
_entity_poly.pdbx_strand_id
1 'polypeptide(L)'
;MSRITRDTQAAGTPPSLQQSILSNAGWLLVSLATAVFVWYLATSVQNPVVQQRLNQRVPIEVRLPEGYIVVQRTSETALVTVRTLQSIWNELGQDDIKIVADFSDLQLPTDGQPVERSIQLQGSLINRRGVVMDITPKFLRVTLAVRGEKLVTVNIIPSQELPVGFVTTEITPSDTQVKIIGPKSMVDKVAEARASVSLQNQTAPFVRNLTLTPLDSDGNPVTGVTVQPSEVTVKVTIQERDDVTGLQVVPNYTGTLPDGYQLKSDSWSPRRIFVRGDQDVIAAMNGTISTEAIDLSPHTQTFTQSVRLKLPEGVTMPDPSDVTITVVIEPVLITREFAGILVQPQGLDPADYSIALKPDRVRVRVTGPQAIVANLKDSDISVYAPLNGLAAGTHIVTVQGSVSAPELSGGGIEIPENQVEVTIIAHNPTPTPTILPDLLETPVQR
;
A
#
# COMPACT_ATOMS: atom_id res chain seq x y z
N MET A 1 28.77 -50.04 -95.60
CA MET A 1 27.56 -50.47 -96.33
C MET A 1 26.49 -49.39 -96.18
N SER A 2 25.80 -49.10 -97.28
CA SER A 2 24.43 -48.55 -97.39
C SER A 2 24.21 -47.05 -97.69
N ARG A 3 23.49 -46.89 -98.81
CA ARG A 3 22.79 -45.75 -99.41
C ARG A 3 21.80 -45.08 -98.43
N ILE A 4 21.35 -43.85 -98.73
CA ILE A 4 19.92 -43.47 -98.90
C ILE A 4 19.78 -42.00 -99.32
N THR A 5 18.78 -41.81 -100.18
CA THR A 5 18.09 -40.67 -100.81
C THR A 5 17.75 -39.45 -99.95
N ARG A 6 17.71 -38.24 -100.56
CA ARG A 6 16.53 -37.33 -100.56
C ARG A 6 16.72 -36.11 -101.47
N ASP A 7 15.67 -35.80 -102.22
CA ASP A 7 15.38 -34.50 -102.82
C ASP A 7 15.45 -33.38 -101.78
N THR A 8 15.94 -32.20 -102.18
CA THR A 8 15.59 -30.95 -101.48
C THR A 8 15.66 -29.78 -102.45
N GLN A 9 14.52 -29.09 -102.58
CA GLN A 9 14.28 -27.92 -103.42
C GLN A 9 15.35 -26.84 -103.26
N ALA A 10 15.77 -26.24 -104.36
CA ALA A 10 16.51 -24.98 -104.36
C ALA A 10 15.59 -23.88 -103.81
N ALA A 11 15.76 -23.58 -102.53
CA ALA A 11 15.16 -22.45 -101.85
C ALA A 11 15.61 -21.16 -102.52
N GLY A 12 14.66 -20.32 -102.94
CA GLY A 12 14.94 -18.95 -103.33
C GLY A 12 15.63 -18.21 -102.18
N THR A 13 16.58 -17.35 -102.52
CA THR A 13 17.29 -16.47 -101.60
C THR A 13 16.30 -15.82 -100.63
N PRO A 14 16.46 -15.95 -99.31
CA PRO A 14 15.51 -15.37 -98.37
C PRO A 14 15.47 -13.85 -98.62
N PRO A 15 14.27 -13.24 -98.68
CA PRO A 15 14.18 -11.79 -98.80
C PRO A 15 14.97 -11.15 -97.65
N SER A 16 15.78 -10.14 -97.99
CA SER A 16 16.54 -9.40 -96.98
C SER A 16 15.58 -8.93 -95.88
N LEU A 17 15.97 -9.07 -94.61
CA LEU A 17 15.13 -8.66 -93.47
C LEU A 17 14.57 -7.23 -93.65
N GLN A 18 15.36 -6.35 -94.29
CA GLN A 18 14.97 -4.99 -94.61
C GLN A 18 13.80 -4.90 -95.60
N GLN A 19 13.77 -5.73 -96.65
CA GLN A 19 12.67 -5.74 -97.63
C GLN A 19 11.37 -6.30 -97.05
N SER A 20 11.45 -7.33 -96.20
CA SER A 20 10.28 -7.90 -95.50
C SER A 20 9.67 -6.96 -94.46
N ILE A 21 10.49 -6.08 -93.85
CA ILE A 21 10.04 -5.04 -92.91
C ILE A 21 9.39 -3.88 -93.67
N LEU A 22 9.96 -3.47 -94.80
CA LEU A 22 9.44 -2.36 -95.63
C LEU A 22 8.11 -2.72 -96.33
N SER A 23 7.94 -3.95 -96.80
CA SER A 23 6.69 -4.40 -97.45
C SER A 23 5.52 -4.54 -96.48
N ASN A 24 5.80 -4.76 -95.18
CA ASN A 24 4.79 -4.98 -94.14
C ASN A 24 4.74 -3.86 -93.09
N ALA A 25 5.35 -2.71 -93.37
CA ALA A 25 5.49 -1.61 -92.42
C ALA A 25 4.13 -1.13 -91.85
N GLY A 26 3.08 -1.12 -92.67
CA GLY A 26 1.72 -0.77 -92.22
C GLY A 26 1.17 -1.76 -91.19
N TRP A 27 1.30 -3.06 -91.43
CA TRP A 27 0.86 -4.11 -90.48
C TRP A 27 1.73 -4.16 -89.22
N LEU A 28 3.02 -3.84 -89.33
CA LEU A 28 3.93 -3.69 -88.18
C LEU A 28 3.55 -2.49 -87.30
N LEU A 29 3.12 -1.37 -87.88
CA LEU A 29 2.63 -0.23 -87.11
C LEU A 29 1.31 -0.55 -86.40
N VAL A 30 0.40 -1.25 -87.06
CA VAL A 30 -0.88 -1.68 -86.45
C VAL A 30 -0.65 -2.68 -85.32
N SER A 31 0.25 -3.66 -85.50
CA SER A 31 0.58 -4.63 -84.46
C SER A 31 1.30 -3.98 -83.27
N LEU A 32 2.19 -3.01 -83.52
CA LEU A 32 2.82 -2.22 -82.48
C LEU A 32 1.80 -1.36 -81.72
N ALA A 33 0.91 -0.67 -82.44
CA ALA A 33 -0.13 0.16 -81.82
C ALA A 33 -1.10 -0.69 -80.97
N THR A 34 -1.51 -1.86 -81.47
CA THR A 34 -2.34 -2.79 -80.71
C THR A 34 -1.61 -3.40 -79.53
N ALA A 35 -0.33 -3.73 -79.66
CA ALA A 35 0.49 -4.19 -78.53
C ALA A 35 0.61 -3.12 -77.44
N VAL A 36 0.88 -1.87 -77.81
CA VAL A 36 0.91 -0.73 -76.86
C VAL A 36 -0.45 -0.50 -76.23
N PHE A 37 -1.53 -0.59 -77.00
CA PHE A 37 -2.90 -0.42 -76.49
C PHE A 37 -3.30 -1.53 -75.50
N VAL A 38 -3.02 -2.79 -75.84
CA VAL A 38 -3.27 -3.94 -74.96
C VAL A 38 -2.39 -3.86 -73.71
N TRP A 39 -1.12 -3.49 -73.85
CA TRP A 39 -0.22 -3.26 -72.72
C TRP A 39 -0.75 -2.15 -71.79
N TYR A 40 -1.22 -1.04 -72.35
CA TYR A 40 -1.83 0.05 -71.58
C TYR A 40 -3.08 -0.42 -70.83
N LEU A 41 -3.99 -1.13 -71.48
CA LEU A 41 -5.19 -1.67 -70.83
C LEU A 41 -4.84 -2.67 -69.73
N ALA A 42 -3.92 -3.59 -69.99
CA ALA A 42 -3.46 -4.57 -69.01
C ALA A 42 -2.83 -3.90 -67.78
N THR A 43 -1.98 -2.89 -68.01
CA THR A 43 -1.34 -2.12 -66.92
C THR A 43 -2.36 -1.30 -66.14
N SER A 44 -3.34 -0.69 -66.83
CA SER A 44 -4.42 0.08 -66.20
C SER A 44 -5.37 -0.79 -65.36
N VAL A 45 -5.58 -2.05 -65.73
CA VAL A 45 -6.40 -3.00 -64.97
C VAL A 45 -5.64 -3.56 -63.77
N GLN A 46 -4.33 -3.81 -63.90
CA GLN A 46 -3.50 -4.32 -62.81
C GLN A 46 -3.25 -3.28 -61.70
N ASN A 47 -3.12 -2.00 -62.06
CA ASN A 47 -2.84 -0.92 -61.10
C ASN A 47 -3.69 0.33 -61.40
N PRO A 48 -5.02 0.25 -61.17
CA PRO A 48 -5.92 1.36 -61.47
C PRO A 48 -5.64 2.59 -60.59
N VAL A 49 -6.04 3.76 -61.06
CA VAL A 49 -6.09 4.97 -60.24
C VAL A 49 -7.31 4.90 -59.33
N VAL A 50 -7.07 4.91 -58.02
CA VAL A 50 -8.13 4.91 -57.00
C VAL A 50 -8.18 6.24 -56.28
N GLN A 51 -9.37 6.59 -55.82
CA GLN A 51 -9.63 7.73 -54.94
C GLN A 51 -10.34 7.22 -53.70
N GLN A 52 -9.63 7.21 -52.58
CA GLN A 52 -10.14 6.67 -51.32
C GLN A 52 -9.79 7.60 -50.16
N ARG A 53 -10.59 7.52 -49.10
CA ARG A 53 -10.38 8.28 -47.86
C ARG A 53 -9.52 7.47 -46.91
N LEU A 54 -8.47 8.09 -46.38
CA LEU A 54 -7.61 7.45 -45.41
C LEU A 54 -8.37 7.27 -44.09
N ASN A 55 -8.26 6.08 -43.49
CA ASN A 55 -8.93 5.80 -42.21
C ASN A 55 -8.18 6.43 -41.02
N GLN A 56 -6.89 6.68 -41.16
CA GLN A 56 -6.05 7.33 -40.16
C GLN A 56 -6.21 8.85 -40.24
N ARG A 57 -6.18 9.51 -39.07
CA ARG A 57 -6.23 10.97 -38.97
C ARG A 57 -4.81 11.51 -39.02
N VAL A 58 -4.54 12.42 -39.95
CA VAL A 58 -3.22 13.00 -40.16
C VAL A 58 -3.05 14.26 -39.33
N PRO A 59 -1.94 14.44 -38.57
CA PRO A 59 -1.68 15.63 -37.77
C PRO A 59 -1.52 16.86 -38.66
N ILE A 60 -2.04 17.99 -38.18
CA ILE A 60 -1.94 19.26 -38.90
C ILE A 60 -0.70 20.01 -38.38
N GLU A 61 0.27 20.24 -39.27
CA GLU A 61 1.39 21.13 -38.99
C GLU A 61 0.94 22.58 -39.14
N VAL A 62 1.08 23.36 -38.06
CA VAL A 62 0.74 24.78 -38.07
C VAL A 62 2.04 25.57 -38.20
N ARG A 63 2.18 26.34 -39.28
CA ARG A 63 3.27 27.32 -39.42
C ARG A 63 2.76 28.66 -38.95
N LEU A 64 3.51 29.30 -38.07
CA LEU A 64 3.13 30.53 -37.40
C LEU A 64 4.08 31.66 -37.80
N PRO A 65 3.60 32.91 -37.85
CA PRO A 65 4.45 34.06 -37.97
C PRO A 65 5.33 34.21 -36.72
N GLU A 66 6.50 34.84 -36.88
CA GLU A 66 7.43 35.07 -35.76
C GLU A 66 6.74 35.86 -34.63
N GLY A 67 6.98 35.44 -33.38
CA GLY A 67 6.42 36.11 -32.21
C GLY A 67 4.96 35.75 -31.88
N TYR A 68 4.35 34.74 -32.50
CA TYR A 68 3.00 34.27 -32.16
C TYR A 68 2.97 32.83 -31.62
N ILE A 69 1.93 32.52 -30.86
CA ILE A 69 1.64 31.18 -30.33
C ILE A 69 0.16 30.83 -30.51
N VAL A 70 -0.14 29.54 -30.67
CA VAL A 70 -1.52 29.03 -30.74
C VAL A 70 -2.06 28.88 -29.32
N VAL A 71 -3.17 29.56 -29.02
CA VAL A 71 -3.92 29.42 -27.76
C VAL A 71 -4.94 28.29 -27.87
N GLN A 72 -5.64 28.23 -29.00
CA GLN A 72 -6.69 27.25 -29.25
C GLN A 72 -6.78 26.95 -30.74
N ARG A 73 -7.20 25.72 -31.08
CA ARG A 73 -7.51 25.31 -32.46
C ARG A 73 -8.69 24.35 -32.49
N THR A 74 -9.44 24.38 -33.59
CA THR A 74 -10.66 23.55 -33.75
C THR A 74 -10.35 22.07 -33.98
N SER A 75 -9.17 21.72 -34.51
CA SER A 75 -8.78 20.33 -34.74
C SER A 75 -7.26 20.17 -34.74
N GLU A 76 -6.80 19.08 -34.14
CA GLU A 76 -5.39 18.64 -34.13
C GLU A 76 -5.01 17.81 -35.35
N THR A 77 -6.02 17.17 -35.93
CA THR A 77 -5.86 16.19 -37.02
C THR A 77 -6.95 16.39 -38.07
N ALA A 78 -6.67 15.96 -39.29
CA ALA A 78 -7.63 15.98 -40.39
C ALA A 78 -7.70 14.62 -41.11
N LEU A 79 -8.86 14.34 -41.70
CA LEU A 79 -9.08 13.21 -42.59
C LEU A 79 -8.79 13.64 -44.03
N VAL A 80 -8.14 12.77 -44.79
CA VAL A 80 -7.67 13.09 -46.13
C VAL A 80 -8.22 12.08 -47.14
N THR A 81 -8.70 12.59 -48.26
CA THR A 81 -9.02 11.77 -49.43
C THR A 81 -7.90 11.92 -50.45
N VAL A 82 -7.29 10.81 -50.85
CA VAL A 82 -6.15 10.80 -51.76
C VAL A 82 -6.50 10.07 -53.04
N ARG A 83 -6.08 10.63 -54.18
CA ARG A 83 -6.13 9.99 -55.49
C ARG A 83 -4.73 9.54 -55.89
N THR A 84 -4.52 8.23 -56.01
CA THR A 84 -3.23 7.63 -56.37
C THR A 84 -3.42 6.26 -57.05
N LEU A 85 -2.35 5.59 -57.44
CA LEU A 85 -2.37 4.23 -57.98
C LEU A 85 -2.67 3.22 -56.86
N GLN A 86 -3.39 2.13 -57.16
CA GLN A 86 -3.76 1.09 -56.19
C GLN A 86 -2.56 0.55 -55.39
N SER A 87 -1.43 0.32 -56.05
CA SER A 87 -0.17 -0.11 -55.42
C SER A 87 0.32 0.87 -54.35
N ILE A 88 0.29 2.18 -54.64
CA ILE A 88 0.69 3.23 -53.70
C ILE A 88 -0.33 3.33 -52.56
N TRP A 89 -1.62 3.23 -52.87
CA TRP A 89 -2.69 3.28 -51.88
C TRP A 89 -2.55 2.20 -50.80
N ASN A 90 -2.19 0.97 -51.20
CA ASN A 90 -2.03 -0.16 -50.27
C ASN A 90 -0.89 0.03 -49.26
N GLU A 91 0.08 0.89 -49.57
CA GLU A 91 1.23 1.19 -48.71
C GLU A 91 1.15 2.58 -48.06
N LEU A 92 0.10 3.34 -48.35
CA LEU A 92 0.00 4.74 -47.93
C LEU A 92 -0.31 4.82 -46.43
N GLY A 93 0.62 5.39 -45.67
CA GLY A 93 0.46 5.68 -44.25
C GLY A 93 0.14 7.15 -43.96
N GLN A 94 -0.12 7.45 -42.69
CA GLN A 94 -0.25 8.82 -42.20
C GLN A 94 1.02 9.66 -42.44
N ASP A 95 2.20 9.08 -42.25
CA ASP A 95 3.48 9.79 -42.35
C ASP A 95 3.87 10.15 -43.80
N ASP A 96 3.20 9.52 -44.77
CA ASP A 96 3.34 9.83 -46.19
C ASP A 96 2.53 11.07 -46.61
N ILE A 97 1.75 11.65 -45.68
CA ILE A 97 0.87 12.79 -45.95
C ILE A 97 1.25 13.93 -45.02
N LYS A 98 1.57 15.09 -45.62
CA LYS A 98 1.81 16.33 -44.90
C LYS A 98 0.58 17.23 -45.03
N ILE A 99 0.02 17.66 -43.91
CA ILE A 99 -1.02 18.69 -43.89
C ILE A 99 -0.45 19.93 -43.21
N VAL A 100 -0.49 21.06 -43.91
CA VAL A 100 0.03 22.34 -43.43
C VAL A 100 -1.09 23.37 -43.36
N ALA A 101 -1.15 24.09 -42.25
CA ALA A 101 -1.90 25.32 -42.09
C ALA A 101 -0.90 26.47 -41.96
N ASP A 102 -0.79 27.30 -42.99
CA ASP A 102 0.27 28.31 -43.09
C ASP A 102 -0.20 29.72 -42.71
N PHE A 103 0.04 30.13 -41.47
CA PHE A 103 -0.34 31.46 -40.98
C PHE A 103 0.79 32.50 -41.15
N SER A 104 1.91 32.15 -41.80
CA SER A 104 3.14 32.95 -41.81
C SER A 104 2.99 34.33 -42.47
N ASP A 105 2.15 34.43 -43.51
CA ASP A 105 1.95 35.67 -44.27
C ASP A 105 0.86 36.59 -43.68
N LEU A 106 0.26 36.21 -42.55
CA LEU A 106 -0.82 36.99 -41.96
C LEU A 106 -0.28 38.19 -41.17
N GLN A 107 -0.74 39.37 -41.57
CA GLN A 107 -0.58 40.58 -40.76
C GLN A 107 -1.53 40.50 -39.57
N LEU A 108 -0.97 40.23 -38.39
CA LEU A 108 -1.71 40.13 -37.15
C LEU A 108 -1.53 41.42 -36.33
N PRO A 109 -2.57 41.88 -35.64
CA PRO A 109 -2.47 42.98 -34.68
C PRO A 109 -1.40 42.67 -33.61
N THR A 110 -0.63 43.69 -33.25
CA THR A 110 0.36 43.65 -32.16
C THR A 110 -0.21 44.19 -30.85
N ASP A 111 -1.52 44.44 -30.79
CA ASP A 111 -2.25 44.95 -29.62
C ASP A 111 -2.32 43.93 -28.45
N GLY A 112 -1.76 42.73 -28.64
CA GLY A 112 -1.63 41.70 -27.62
C GLY A 112 -2.92 40.92 -27.36
N GLN A 113 -4.01 41.23 -28.05
CA GLN A 113 -5.26 40.49 -27.90
C GLN A 113 -5.23 39.18 -28.71
N PRO A 114 -5.89 38.12 -28.21
CA PRO A 114 -6.07 36.91 -29.00
C PRO A 114 -6.92 37.19 -30.24
N VAL A 115 -6.45 36.74 -31.40
CA VAL A 115 -7.12 36.96 -32.68
C VAL A 115 -7.47 35.62 -33.31
N GLU A 116 -8.74 35.43 -33.64
CA GLU A 116 -9.20 34.26 -34.38
C GLU A 116 -8.91 34.41 -35.88
N ARG A 117 -8.30 33.37 -36.45
CA ARG A 117 -8.04 33.25 -37.89
C ARG A 117 -8.41 31.87 -38.38
N SER A 118 -8.85 31.83 -39.63
CA SER A 118 -9.23 30.59 -40.31
C SER A 118 -8.44 30.51 -41.61
N ILE A 119 -7.73 29.41 -41.81
CA ILE A 119 -7.02 29.15 -43.06
C ILE A 119 -7.43 27.82 -43.66
N GLN A 120 -7.40 27.73 -44.99
CA GLN A 120 -7.63 26.48 -45.68
C GLN A 120 -6.43 25.55 -45.50
N LEU A 121 -6.70 24.29 -45.15
CA LEU A 121 -5.65 23.28 -45.02
C LEU A 121 -5.10 22.92 -46.40
N GLN A 122 -3.77 22.77 -46.48
CA GLN A 122 -3.08 22.32 -47.66
C GLN A 122 -2.47 20.95 -47.39
N GLY A 123 -2.75 19.99 -48.25
CA GLY A 123 -2.28 18.61 -48.11
C GLY A 123 -1.42 18.20 -49.30
N SER A 124 -0.31 17.52 -49.04
CA SER A 124 0.58 16.98 -50.06
C SER A 124 1.09 15.60 -49.66
N LEU A 125 1.33 14.74 -50.65
CA LEU A 125 2.04 13.47 -50.41
C LEU A 125 3.54 13.73 -50.34
N ILE A 126 4.20 13.13 -49.36
CA ILE A 126 5.65 13.14 -49.21
C ILE A 126 6.19 11.91 -49.96
N ASN A 127 7.18 12.10 -50.84
CA ASN A 127 7.91 11.03 -51.54
C ASN A 127 7.06 10.03 -52.35
N ARG A 128 5.76 10.30 -52.55
CA ARG A 128 4.84 9.43 -53.29
C ARG A 128 4.10 10.21 -54.37
N ARG A 129 3.74 9.52 -55.45
CA ARG A 129 2.95 10.11 -56.54
C ARG A 129 1.47 10.02 -56.20
N GLY A 130 0.76 11.14 -56.29
CA GLY A 130 -0.67 11.21 -55.99
C GLY A 130 -1.09 12.65 -55.72
N VAL A 131 -2.38 12.85 -55.53
CA VAL A 131 -2.96 14.17 -55.23
C VAL A 131 -3.92 14.05 -54.05
N VAL A 132 -3.82 14.97 -53.10
CA VAL A 132 -4.83 15.14 -52.04
C VAL A 132 -6.05 15.81 -52.66
N MET A 133 -7.18 15.11 -52.66
CA MET A 133 -8.42 15.56 -53.28
C MET A 133 -9.32 16.34 -52.31
N ASP A 134 -9.37 15.92 -51.05
CA ASP A 134 -10.21 16.55 -50.03
C ASP A 134 -9.59 16.41 -48.64
N ILE A 135 -9.80 17.42 -47.80
CA ILE A 135 -9.32 17.48 -46.42
C ILE A 135 -10.52 17.87 -45.55
N THR A 136 -10.80 17.07 -44.52
CA THR A 136 -11.87 17.31 -43.56
C THR A 136 -11.28 17.46 -42.15
N PRO A 137 -11.39 18.63 -41.50
CA PRO A 137 -12.08 19.85 -41.95
C PRO A 137 -11.32 20.61 -43.05
N LYS A 138 -12.04 21.34 -43.91
CA LYS A 138 -11.42 22.15 -44.98
C LYS A 138 -10.66 23.36 -44.47
N PHE A 139 -11.16 23.95 -43.38
CA PHE A 139 -10.58 25.11 -42.75
C PHE A 139 -10.17 24.79 -41.32
N LEU A 140 -8.99 25.25 -40.93
CA LEU A 140 -8.54 25.23 -39.55
C LEU A 140 -8.74 26.63 -38.96
N ARG A 141 -9.60 26.72 -37.94
CA ARG A 141 -9.73 27.90 -37.11
C ARG A 141 -8.78 27.79 -35.92
N VAL A 142 -7.97 28.83 -35.74
CA VAL A 142 -7.00 28.97 -34.65
C VAL A 142 -7.17 30.34 -33.99
N THR A 143 -6.92 30.36 -32.69
CA THR A 143 -6.80 31.59 -31.91
C THR A 143 -5.33 31.84 -31.67
N LEU A 144 -4.80 32.89 -32.27
CA LEU A 144 -3.39 33.28 -32.19
C LEU A 144 -3.24 34.39 -31.15
N ALA A 145 -2.17 34.32 -30.36
CA ALA A 145 -1.80 35.40 -29.44
C ALA A 145 -0.31 35.72 -29.59
N VAL A 146 0.04 36.96 -29.24
CA VAL A 146 1.44 37.39 -29.16
C VAL A 146 2.16 36.54 -28.11
N ARG A 147 3.30 35.97 -28.47
CA ARG A 147 4.19 35.23 -27.57
C ARG A 147 4.90 36.22 -26.64
N GLY A 148 4.78 35.99 -25.34
CA GLY A 148 5.52 36.71 -24.31
C GLY A 148 6.48 35.81 -23.57
N GLU A 149 7.50 36.41 -22.98
CA GLU A 149 8.33 35.79 -21.96
C GLU A 149 8.57 36.76 -20.79
N LYS A 150 8.60 36.21 -19.57
CA LYS A 150 8.82 36.98 -18.34
C LYS A 150 9.62 36.13 -17.36
N LEU A 151 10.62 36.74 -16.73
CA LEU A 151 11.31 36.14 -15.58
C LEU A 151 10.49 36.41 -14.32
N VAL A 152 10.19 35.36 -13.58
CA VAL A 152 9.45 35.43 -12.32
C VAL A 152 10.25 34.76 -11.21
N THR A 153 10.09 35.26 -9.99
CA THR A 153 10.77 34.71 -8.81
C THR A 153 10.19 33.35 -8.43
N VAL A 154 11.06 32.44 -7.98
CA VAL A 154 10.66 31.15 -7.40
C VAL A 154 10.40 31.33 -5.91
N ASN A 155 9.23 30.90 -5.46
CA ASN A 155 8.84 30.93 -4.06
C ASN A 155 8.58 29.49 -3.57
N ILE A 156 9.33 29.04 -2.57
CA ILE A 156 9.18 27.71 -1.99
C ILE A 156 8.49 27.84 -0.64
N ILE A 157 7.29 27.28 -0.54
CA ILE A 157 6.54 27.26 0.72
C ILE A 157 6.74 25.90 1.41
N PRO A 158 7.13 25.88 2.69
CA PRO A 158 7.12 24.64 3.45
C PRO A 158 5.68 24.17 3.64
N SER A 159 5.45 22.88 3.45
CA SER A 159 4.19 22.22 3.78
C SER A 159 4.43 21.22 4.90
N GLN A 160 3.50 21.16 5.85
CA GLN A 160 3.58 20.34 7.06
C GLN A 160 4.75 20.76 7.98
N GLU A 161 4.56 20.64 9.29
CA GLU A 161 5.57 21.04 10.26
C GLU A 161 6.64 19.95 10.45
N LEU A 162 7.84 20.39 10.84
CA LEU A 162 8.91 19.50 11.26
C LEU A 162 8.55 18.80 12.57
N PRO A 163 9.14 17.64 12.86
CA PRO A 163 9.09 17.06 14.21
C PRO A 163 9.60 18.03 15.28
N VAL A 164 9.05 17.93 16.49
CA VAL A 164 9.50 18.72 17.65
C VAL A 164 11.01 18.51 17.88
N GLY A 165 11.73 19.60 18.13
CA GLY A 165 13.18 19.57 18.32
C GLY A 165 13.99 19.87 17.07
N PHE A 166 13.35 20.07 15.91
CA PHE A 166 14.03 20.45 14.67
C PHE A 166 13.55 21.80 14.15
N VAL A 167 14.42 22.49 13.42
CA VAL A 167 14.10 23.76 12.75
C VAL A 167 14.71 23.78 11.35
N THR A 168 13.99 24.38 10.41
CA THR A 168 14.52 24.69 9.09
C THR A 168 15.29 26.01 9.17
N THR A 169 16.60 25.94 8.93
CA THR A 169 17.45 27.13 8.94
C THR A 169 17.43 27.83 7.59
N GLU A 170 17.42 27.06 6.50
CA GLU A 170 17.50 27.59 5.14
C GLU A 170 16.76 26.70 4.14
N ILE A 171 16.08 27.33 3.18
CA ILE A 171 15.48 26.68 2.00
C ILE A 171 16.05 27.39 0.77
N THR A 172 16.93 26.70 0.04
CA THR A 172 17.66 27.29 -1.09
C THR A 172 17.27 26.57 -2.38
N PRO A 173 16.53 27.22 -3.30
CA PRO A 173 16.30 26.68 -4.64
C PRO A 173 17.56 26.79 -5.51
N SER A 174 17.74 25.87 -6.47
CA SER A 174 18.83 25.93 -7.44
C SER A 174 18.74 27.17 -8.32
N ASP A 175 17.51 27.60 -8.62
CA ASP A 175 17.20 28.75 -9.45
C ASP A 175 16.22 29.66 -8.70
N THR A 176 16.63 30.92 -8.48
CA THR A 176 15.78 31.93 -7.81
C THR A 176 14.77 32.56 -8.77
N GLN A 177 14.97 32.40 -10.07
CA GLN A 177 14.10 32.91 -11.12
C GLN A 177 13.91 31.86 -12.20
N VAL A 178 12.71 31.79 -12.75
CA VAL A 178 12.38 30.94 -13.89
C VAL A 178 11.73 31.74 -15.00
N LYS A 179 11.90 31.26 -16.22
CA LYS A 179 11.32 31.89 -17.40
C LYS A 179 9.94 31.31 -17.68
N ILE A 180 8.94 32.18 -17.71
CA ILE A 180 7.57 31.86 -18.11
C ILE A 180 7.40 32.23 -19.58
N ILE A 181 6.94 31.28 -20.40
CA ILE A 181 6.71 31.46 -21.84
C ILE A 181 5.26 31.13 -22.14
N GLY A 182 4.57 31.96 -22.92
CA GLY A 182 3.20 31.68 -23.33
C GLY A 182 2.53 32.88 -24.00
N PRO A 183 1.20 32.90 -24.07
CA PRO A 183 0.45 34.08 -24.52
C PRO A 183 0.78 35.28 -23.61
N LYS A 184 1.14 36.42 -24.20
CA LYS A 184 1.55 37.62 -23.47
C LYS A 184 0.55 38.02 -22.38
N SER A 185 -0.75 37.93 -22.67
CA SER A 185 -1.82 38.24 -21.72
C SER A 185 -1.87 37.31 -20.49
N MET A 186 -1.37 36.07 -20.60
CA MET A 186 -1.27 35.14 -19.46
C MET A 186 0.07 35.28 -18.75
N VAL A 187 1.15 35.46 -19.50
CA VAL A 187 2.49 35.71 -18.95
C VAL A 187 2.52 36.97 -18.07
N ASP A 188 1.85 38.04 -18.52
CA ASP A 188 1.79 39.31 -17.78
C ASP A 188 1.05 39.15 -16.44
N LYS A 189 0.09 38.21 -16.35
CA LYS A 189 -0.64 37.88 -15.11
C LYS A 189 0.19 37.10 -14.10
N VAL A 190 1.21 36.36 -14.53
CA VAL A 190 2.04 35.56 -13.62
C VAL A 190 2.87 36.49 -12.73
N ALA A 191 2.68 36.36 -11.42
CA ALA A 191 3.41 37.11 -10.40
C ALA A 191 4.62 36.32 -9.90
N GLU A 192 4.45 35.03 -9.62
CA GLU A 192 5.50 34.16 -9.09
C GLU A 192 5.35 32.71 -9.57
N ALA A 193 6.42 31.94 -9.43
CA ALA A 193 6.40 30.49 -9.61
C ALA A 193 6.55 29.83 -8.23
N ARG A 194 5.51 29.13 -7.77
CA ARG A 194 5.47 28.55 -6.43
C ARG A 194 5.62 27.04 -6.47
N ALA A 195 6.35 26.49 -5.50
CA ALA A 195 6.34 25.06 -5.19
C ALA A 195 6.23 24.84 -3.68
N SER A 196 5.73 23.66 -3.29
CA SER A 196 5.63 23.27 -1.89
C SER A 196 6.59 22.14 -1.55
N VAL A 197 7.24 22.23 -0.38
CA VAL A 197 8.16 21.21 0.11
C VAL A 197 7.66 20.63 1.42
N SER A 198 7.37 19.33 1.42
CA SER A 198 6.95 18.63 2.64
C SER A 198 8.12 18.44 3.59
N LEU A 199 7.96 18.91 4.83
CA LEU A 199 8.94 18.76 5.91
C LEU A 199 8.60 17.59 6.88
N GLN A 200 7.55 16.83 6.56
CA GLN A 200 7.07 15.77 7.45
C GLN A 200 8.13 14.69 7.67
N ASN A 201 8.35 14.35 8.94
CA ASN A 201 9.30 13.32 9.40
C ASN A 201 10.76 13.56 8.93
N GLN A 202 11.10 14.79 8.54
CA GLN A 202 12.47 15.12 8.16
C GLN A 202 13.25 15.58 9.40
N THR A 203 14.40 14.95 9.64
CA THR A 203 15.31 15.27 10.77
C THR A 203 16.73 15.62 10.30
N ALA A 204 17.01 15.51 9.01
CA ALA A 204 18.31 15.77 8.41
C ALA A 204 18.18 16.62 7.14
N PRO A 205 19.24 17.36 6.74
CA PRO A 205 19.25 18.10 5.49
C PRO A 205 18.98 17.20 4.29
N PHE A 206 18.16 17.66 3.35
CA PHE A 206 17.81 16.89 2.16
C PHE A 206 17.71 17.76 0.91
N VAL A 207 17.71 17.10 -0.25
CA VAL A 207 17.58 17.71 -1.57
C VAL A 207 16.42 17.06 -2.30
N ARG A 208 15.56 17.86 -2.94
CA ARG A 208 14.39 17.36 -3.67
C ARG A 208 14.10 18.20 -4.91
N ASN A 209 13.68 17.56 -5.99
CA ASN A 209 13.18 18.24 -7.18
C ASN A 209 11.69 18.53 -7.01
N LEU A 210 11.29 19.78 -7.25
CA LEU A 210 9.91 20.23 -7.13
C LEU A 210 9.47 20.84 -8.46
N THR A 211 8.26 20.48 -8.90
CA THR A 211 7.62 21.09 -10.07
C THR A 211 7.05 22.45 -9.70
N LEU A 212 7.36 23.47 -10.50
CA LEU A 212 6.90 24.83 -10.27
C LEU A 212 5.52 25.07 -10.84
N THR A 213 4.65 25.72 -10.06
CA THR A 213 3.33 26.16 -10.50
C THR A 213 3.32 27.68 -10.66
N PRO A 214 3.04 28.23 -11.86
CA PRO A 214 2.92 29.66 -12.05
C PRO A 214 1.62 30.17 -11.43
N LEU A 215 1.72 31.18 -10.57
CA LEU A 215 0.59 31.80 -9.88
C LEU A 215 0.45 33.27 -10.28
N ASP A 216 -0.79 33.77 -10.26
CA ASP A 216 -1.08 35.19 -10.41
C ASP A 216 -0.91 35.96 -9.08
N SER A 217 -1.20 37.27 -9.09
CA SER A 217 -1.13 38.13 -7.91
C SER A 217 -2.09 37.75 -6.79
N ASP A 218 -3.17 37.03 -7.12
CA ASP A 218 -4.20 36.59 -6.18
C ASP A 218 -3.91 35.17 -5.65
N GLY A 219 -2.82 34.53 -6.14
CA GLY A 219 -2.41 33.18 -5.76
C GLY A 219 -3.11 32.07 -6.53
N ASN A 220 -3.79 32.37 -7.64
CA ASN A 220 -4.45 31.36 -8.48
C ASN A 220 -3.49 30.81 -9.55
N PRO A 221 -3.60 29.51 -9.90
CA PRO A 221 -2.77 28.91 -10.94
C PRO A 221 -3.10 29.48 -12.33
N VAL A 222 -2.07 29.92 -13.05
CA VAL A 222 -2.20 30.41 -14.43
C VAL A 222 -1.95 29.27 -15.40
N THR A 223 -2.95 28.92 -16.20
CA THR A 223 -2.85 27.86 -17.22
C THR A 223 -2.46 28.43 -18.59
N GLY A 224 -1.99 27.57 -19.49
CA GLY A 224 -1.59 27.98 -20.85
C GLY A 224 -0.23 28.67 -20.94
N VAL A 225 0.61 28.55 -19.91
CA VAL A 225 2.00 29.00 -19.89
C VAL A 225 2.94 27.82 -19.63
N THR A 226 4.18 27.94 -20.06
CA THR A 226 5.25 26.97 -19.87
C THR A 226 6.33 27.57 -18.98
N VAL A 227 6.70 26.84 -17.93
CA VAL A 227 7.78 27.23 -17.01
C VAL A 227 9.08 26.56 -17.44
N GLN A 228 10.16 27.32 -17.55
CA GLN A 228 11.48 26.82 -17.92
C GLN A 228 12.54 27.32 -16.93
N PRO A 229 13.23 26.42 -16.19
CA PRO A 229 12.98 24.98 -16.09
C PRO A 229 11.62 24.66 -15.42
N SER A 230 11.02 23.52 -15.77
CA SER A 230 9.73 23.08 -15.19
C SER A 230 9.86 22.55 -13.75
N GLU A 231 11.08 22.13 -13.39
CA GLU A 231 11.44 21.64 -12.07
C GLU A 231 12.67 22.38 -11.56
N VAL A 232 12.72 22.61 -10.26
CA VAL A 232 13.86 23.22 -9.56
C VAL A 232 14.29 22.29 -8.44
N THR A 233 15.59 22.15 -8.26
CA THR A 233 16.15 21.38 -7.15
C THR A 233 16.21 22.28 -5.92
N VAL A 234 15.55 21.88 -4.84
CA VAL A 234 15.54 22.62 -3.58
C VAL A 234 16.37 21.88 -2.54
N LYS A 235 17.32 22.58 -1.94
CA LYS A 235 18.09 22.13 -0.79
C LYS A 235 17.45 22.70 0.48
N VAL A 236 17.08 21.82 1.40
CA VAL A 236 16.53 22.19 2.70
C VAL A 236 17.54 21.83 3.77
N THR A 237 17.96 22.82 4.56
CA THR A 237 18.87 22.63 5.69
C THR A 237 18.06 22.56 6.98
N ILE A 238 18.11 21.42 7.64
CA ILE A 238 17.45 21.15 8.92
C ILE A 238 18.51 20.98 9.99
N GLN A 239 18.29 21.59 11.15
CA GLN A 239 19.15 21.47 12.33
C GLN A 239 18.32 21.09 13.56
N GLU A 240 18.96 20.35 14.46
CA GLU A 240 18.44 20.15 15.82
C GLU A 240 18.45 21.48 16.55
N ARG A 241 17.40 21.72 17.32
CA ARG A 241 17.24 22.91 18.14
C ARG A 241 18.04 22.76 19.42
N ASP A 242 18.99 23.66 19.67
CA ASP A 242 19.76 23.66 20.92
C ASP A 242 18.89 23.90 22.17
N ASP A 243 17.77 24.61 22.00
CA ASP A 243 16.83 24.91 23.08
C ASP A 243 15.83 23.79 23.36
N VAL A 244 15.79 22.71 22.56
CA VAL A 244 14.83 21.61 22.72
C VAL A 244 15.56 20.27 22.81
N THR A 245 15.47 19.62 23.96
CA THR A 245 16.13 18.34 24.20
C THR A 245 15.13 17.22 24.43
N GLY A 246 15.38 16.06 23.83
CA GLY A 246 14.61 14.85 24.06
C GLY A 246 15.05 14.13 25.34
N LEU A 247 14.17 13.98 26.32
CA LEU A 247 14.42 13.27 27.58
C LEU A 247 13.62 11.95 27.64
N GLN A 248 14.21 10.92 28.23
CA GLN A 248 13.53 9.65 28.50
C GLN A 248 12.64 9.76 29.73
N VAL A 249 11.40 9.33 29.61
CA VAL A 249 10.45 9.33 30.72
C VAL A 249 10.71 8.12 31.61
N VAL A 250 10.87 8.35 32.91
CA VAL A 250 11.04 7.32 33.93
C VAL A 250 9.91 7.41 34.95
N PRO A 251 9.03 6.40 35.05
CA PRO A 251 8.01 6.36 36.09
C PRO A 251 8.63 6.38 37.50
N ASN A 252 8.08 7.20 38.40
CA ASN A 252 8.51 7.26 39.80
C ASN A 252 7.53 6.49 40.69
N TYR A 253 7.81 5.21 40.94
CA TYR A 253 7.01 4.38 41.82
C TYR A 253 7.34 4.63 43.30
N THR A 254 6.30 4.80 44.11
CA THR A 254 6.40 4.97 45.56
C THR A 254 5.50 3.98 46.28
N GLY A 255 5.77 3.77 47.57
CA GLY A 255 5.07 2.74 48.34
C GLY A 255 5.54 1.32 47.97
N THR A 256 4.96 0.34 48.66
CA THR A 256 5.15 -1.09 48.37
C THR A 256 3.80 -1.72 48.07
N LEU A 257 3.76 -2.69 47.15
CA LEU A 257 2.56 -3.48 46.91
C LEU A 257 2.14 -4.21 48.20
N PRO A 258 0.83 -4.45 48.40
CA PRO A 258 0.35 -5.27 49.50
C PRO A 258 0.98 -6.67 49.50
N ASP A 259 1.12 -7.25 50.70
CA ASP A 259 1.67 -8.60 50.86
C ASP A 259 0.94 -9.63 49.99
N GLY A 260 1.72 -10.46 49.30
CA GLY A 260 1.20 -11.49 48.40
C GLY A 260 0.89 -11.02 46.98
N TYR A 261 1.28 -9.80 46.61
CA TYR A 261 1.24 -9.29 45.24
C TYR A 261 2.64 -8.87 44.77
N GLN A 262 2.88 -8.99 43.46
CA GLN A 262 4.13 -8.55 42.83
C GLN A 262 3.86 -7.80 41.53
N LEU A 263 4.80 -6.91 41.20
CA LEU A 263 4.83 -6.23 39.91
C LEU A 263 5.33 -7.20 38.84
N LYS A 264 4.50 -7.49 37.84
CA LYS A 264 4.90 -8.31 36.69
C LYS A 264 5.68 -7.50 35.67
N SER A 265 5.07 -6.40 35.25
CA SER A 265 5.55 -5.57 34.17
C SER A 265 4.86 -4.22 34.21
N ASP A 266 5.58 -3.21 33.74
CA ASP A 266 5.08 -1.87 33.54
C ASP A 266 5.32 -1.40 32.10
N SER A 267 4.41 -0.56 31.61
CA SER A 267 4.53 0.05 30.28
C SER A 267 3.99 1.46 30.33
N TRP A 268 4.60 2.37 29.57
CA TRP A 268 4.17 3.76 29.53
C TRP A 268 4.35 4.37 28.14
N SER A 269 3.51 5.37 27.87
CA SER A 269 3.54 6.15 26.64
C SER A 269 3.23 7.62 26.94
N PRO A 270 4.01 8.58 26.41
CA PRO A 270 5.20 8.39 25.55
C PRO A 270 6.47 8.00 26.34
N ARG A 271 7.40 7.29 25.69
CA ARG A 271 8.72 6.94 26.30
C ARG A 271 9.72 8.09 26.28
N ARG A 272 9.59 8.98 25.30
CA ARG A 272 10.47 10.14 25.11
C ARG A 272 9.60 11.37 24.92
N ILE A 273 9.97 12.44 25.59
CA ILE A 273 9.35 13.75 25.47
C ILE A 273 10.40 14.79 25.10
N PHE A 274 9.96 15.90 24.54
CA PHE A 274 10.83 17.03 24.26
C PHE A 274 10.56 18.13 25.27
N VAL A 275 11.62 18.72 25.83
CA VAL A 275 11.52 19.84 26.77
C VAL A 275 12.38 20.99 26.29
N ARG A 276 11.99 22.20 26.69
CA ARG A 276 12.67 23.46 26.41
C ARG A 276 13.05 24.18 27.70
N GLY A 277 14.30 24.60 27.81
CA GLY A 277 14.82 25.31 28.99
C GLY A 277 16.30 25.62 28.84
N ASP A 278 16.89 26.17 29.90
CA ASP A 278 18.32 26.51 29.92
C ASP A 278 19.20 25.26 29.81
N GLN A 279 20.29 25.37 29.06
CA GLN A 279 21.19 24.26 28.75
C GLN A 279 21.76 23.61 30.02
N ASP A 280 22.11 24.41 31.03
CA ASP A 280 22.63 23.91 32.31
C ASP A 280 21.60 23.09 33.08
N VAL A 281 20.33 23.51 33.05
CA VAL A 281 19.23 22.82 33.74
C VAL A 281 18.91 21.51 33.03
N ILE A 282 18.89 21.50 31.69
CA ILE A 282 18.69 20.29 30.90
C ILE A 282 19.86 19.31 31.08
N ALA A 283 21.10 19.81 31.07
CA ALA A 283 22.28 18.98 31.29
C ALA A 283 22.25 18.30 32.67
N ALA A 284 21.78 18.99 33.70
CA ALA A 284 21.62 18.44 35.05
C ALA A 284 20.60 17.28 35.13
N MET A 285 19.66 17.17 34.19
CA MET A 285 18.68 16.07 34.13
C MET A 285 19.27 14.75 33.63
N ASN A 286 20.51 14.74 33.15
CA ASN A 286 21.21 13.54 32.65
C ASN A 286 20.40 12.74 31.61
N GLY A 287 19.59 13.42 30.79
CA GLY A 287 18.81 12.78 29.72
C GLY A 287 17.53 12.07 30.16
N THR A 288 17.11 12.22 31.43
CA THR A 288 15.90 11.56 31.96
C THR A 288 14.98 12.55 32.68
N ILE A 289 13.68 12.26 32.69
CA ILE A 289 12.68 13.05 33.41
C ILE A 289 11.71 12.11 34.13
N SER A 290 11.48 12.38 35.41
CA SER A 290 10.61 11.57 36.24
C SER A 290 9.16 12.04 36.18
N THR A 291 8.23 11.10 36.32
CA THR A 291 6.82 11.43 36.55
C THR A 291 6.61 11.90 37.99
N GLU A 292 5.43 12.44 38.27
CA GLU A 292 4.93 12.53 39.65
C GLU A 292 4.88 11.13 40.29
N ALA A 293 4.90 11.09 41.63
CA ALA A 293 4.93 9.85 42.39
C ALA A 293 3.67 9.02 42.17
N ILE A 294 3.86 7.72 41.91
CA ILE A 294 2.80 6.74 41.66
C ILE A 294 2.78 5.79 42.84
N ASP A 295 1.74 5.86 43.67
CA ASP A 295 1.60 5.00 44.83
C ASP A 295 1.10 3.60 44.45
N LEU A 296 1.91 2.58 44.74
CA LEU A 296 1.58 1.19 44.51
C LEU A 296 0.79 0.55 45.67
N SER A 297 0.80 1.16 46.86
CA SER A 297 0.21 0.56 48.06
C SER A 297 -1.30 0.26 48.01
N PRO A 298 -2.16 1.03 47.33
CA PRO A 298 -3.59 0.70 47.27
C PRO A 298 -3.94 -0.30 46.16
N HIS A 299 -2.97 -0.76 45.35
CA HIS A 299 -3.26 -1.52 44.12
C HIS A 299 -2.98 -3.02 44.30
N THR A 300 -4.00 -3.85 44.03
CA THR A 300 -3.90 -5.33 44.02
C THR A 300 -4.19 -5.94 42.65
N GLN A 301 -4.55 -5.12 41.66
CA GLN A 301 -4.88 -5.52 40.29
C GLN A 301 -4.21 -4.58 39.29
N THR A 302 -4.07 -5.04 38.05
CA THR A 302 -3.58 -4.22 36.94
C THR A 302 -4.37 -2.92 36.82
N PHE A 303 -3.66 -1.80 36.74
CA PHE A 303 -4.27 -0.48 36.60
C PHE A 303 -3.58 0.34 35.52
N THR A 304 -4.29 1.35 35.02
CA THR A 304 -3.77 2.33 34.09
C THR A 304 -4.08 3.72 34.62
N GLN A 305 -3.06 4.58 34.68
CA GLN A 305 -3.18 5.94 35.21
C GLN A 305 -2.45 6.92 34.30
N SER A 306 -3.03 8.11 34.13
CA SER A 306 -2.38 9.24 33.47
C SER A 306 -1.72 10.12 34.53
N VAL A 307 -0.42 10.38 34.37
CA VAL A 307 0.42 11.05 35.37
C VAL A 307 1.20 12.18 34.71
N ARG A 308 1.35 13.30 35.42
CA ARG A 308 2.13 14.45 34.96
C ARG A 308 3.62 14.22 35.16
N LEU A 309 4.41 15.00 34.43
CA LEU A 309 5.86 14.99 34.54
C LEU A 309 6.32 16.01 35.58
N LYS A 310 7.32 15.64 36.38
CA LYS A 310 7.93 16.52 37.37
C LYS A 310 8.97 17.41 36.68
N LEU A 311 8.52 18.54 36.14
CA LEU A 311 9.36 19.53 35.48
C LEU A 311 10.08 20.42 36.52
N PRO A 312 11.41 20.62 36.42
CA PRO A 312 12.11 21.60 37.25
C PRO A 312 11.81 23.03 36.81
N GLU A 313 12.10 24.01 37.68
CA GLU A 313 11.91 25.43 37.35
C GLU A 313 12.73 25.83 36.12
N GLY A 314 12.14 26.67 35.27
CA GLY A 314 12.77 27.12 34.01
C GLY A 314 12.62 26.16 32.83
N VAL A 315 11.99 24.99 33.02
CA VAL A 315 11.77 24.01 31.93
C VAL A 315 10.29 23.91 31.57
N THR A 316 10.03 24.01 30.28
CA THR A 316 8.71 23.99 29.67
C THR A 316 8.62 22.88 28.63
N MET A 317 7.41 22.43 28.31
CA MET A 317 7.19 21.39 27.32
C MET A 317 6.52 22.02 26.08
N PRO A 318 7.08 21.84 24.87
CA PRO A 318 6.47 22.36 23.64
C PRO A 318 5.09 21.76 23.36
N ASP A 319 4.87 20.49 23.76
CA ASP A 319 3.61 19.78 23.60
C ASP A 319 3.20 19.10 24.92
N PRO A 320 2.30 19.71 25.72
CA PRO A 320 1.91 19.18 27.02
C PRO A 320 1.08 17.89 26.88
N SER A 321 1.73 16.74 26.95
CA SER A 321 1.11 15.41 27.04
C SER A 321 1.26 14.80 28.43
N ASP A 322 0.16 14.31 29.01
CA ASP A 322 0.21 13.45 30.20
C ASP A 322 0.77 12.07 29.83
N VAL A 323 1.54 11.46 30.73
CA VAL A 323 2.14 10.13 30.52
C VAL A 323 1.14 9.08 31.00
N THR A 324 0.70 8.22 30.09
CA THR A 324 -0.17 7.08 30.44
C THR A 324 0.68 5.89 30.82
N ILE A 325 0.49 5.36 32.02
CA ILE A 325 1.26 4.28 32.61
C ILE A 325 0.32 3.13 32.94
N THR A 326 0.63 1.95 32.44
CA THR A 326 -0.07 0.70 32.73
C THR A 326 0.85 -0.21 33.53
N VAL A 327 0.40 -0.57 34.73
CA VAL A 327 1.15 -1.39 35.69
C VAL A 327 0.40 -2.71 35.84
N VAL A 328 1.06 -3.81 35.49
CA VAL A 328 0.50 -5.17 35.59
C VAL A 328 0.92 -5.78 36.92
N ILE A 329 -0.08 -6.07 37.76
CA ILE A 329 0.09 -6.64 39.10
C ILE A 329 -0.52 -8.03 39.10
N GLU A 330 0.17 -8.99 39.69
CA GLU A 330 -0.30 -10.37 39.83
C GLU A 330 -0.05 -10.90 41.25
N PRO A 331 -0.92 -11.81 41.73
CA PRO A 331 -0.72 -12.45 43.02
C PRO A 331 0.50 -13.37 42.98
N VAL A 332 1.30 -13.35 44.05
CA VAL A 332 2.36 -14.32 44.27
C VAL A 332 1.70 -15.65 44.65
N LEU A 333 1.98 -16.71 43.89
CA LEU A 333 1.45 -18.04 44.20
C LEU A 333 2.40 -18.78 45.13
N ILE A 334 1.85 -19.34 46.20
CA ILE A 334 2.59 -20.23 47.12
C ILE A 334 1.85 -21.57 47.23
N THR A 335 2.61 -22.61 47.57
CA THR A 335 2.07 -23.92 47.94
C THR A 335 2.31 -24.14 49.43
N ARG A 336 1.24 -24.43 50.18
CA ARG A 336 1.31 -24.77 51.61
C ARG A 336 0.79 -26.19 51.84
N GLU A 337 1.52 -26.94 52.66
CA GLU A 337 1.15 -28.30 53.05
C GLU A 337 0.42 -28.29 54.39
N PHE A 338 -0.71 -29.00 54.43
CA PHE A 338 -1.56 -29.21 55.60
C PHE A 338 -1.55 -30.71 55.91
N ALA A 339 -1.04 -31.07 57.08
CA ALA A 339 -0.93 -32.46 57.50
C ALA A 339 -2.03 -32.83 58.48
N GLY A 340 -2.57 -34.04 58.36
CA GLY A 340 -3.50 -34.59 59.34
C GLY A 340 -4.96 -34.16 59.16
N ILE A 341 -5.37 -33.80 57.93
CA ILE A 341 -6.75 -33.43 57.62
C ILE A 341 -7.62 -34.68 57.63
N LEU A 342 -8.71 -34.65 58.40
CA LEU A 342 -9.62 -35.78 58.57
C LEU A 342 -10.42 -36.04 57.29
N VAL A 343 -10.43 -37.28 56.83
CA VAL A 343 -11.24 -37.70 55.67
C VAL A 343 -12.66 -38.01 56.13
N GLN A 344 -13.64 -37.31 55.57
CA GLN A 344 -15.05 -37.53 55.88
C GLN A 344 -15.67 -38.50 54.86
N PRO A 345 -16.29 -39.60 55.30
CA PRO A 345 -17.05 -40.45 54.39
C PRO A 345 -18.30 -39.70 53.90
N GLN A 346 -18.57 -39.75 52.60
CA GLN A 346 -19.73 -39.10 52.00
C GLN A 346 -20.52 -40.11 51.18
N GLY A 347 -21.84 -40.18 51.39
CA GLY A 347 -22.74 -40.97 50.54
C GLY A 347 -23.32 -42.25 51.14
N LEU A 348 -23.04 -42.55 52.41
CA LEU A 348 -23.63 -43.67 53.15
C LEU A 348 -24.19 -43.17 54.49
N ASP A 349 -25.35 -43.69 54.91
CA ASP A 349 -25.97 -43.32 56.18
C ASP A 349 -25.23 -43.98 57.36
N PRO A 350 -24.73 -43.19 58.33
CA PRO A 350 -24.08 -43.72 59.53
C PRO A 350 -24.96 -44.65 60.38
N ALA A 351 -26.29 -44.60 60.24
CA ALA A 351 -27.21 -45.49 60.94
C ALA A 351 -27.11 -46.95 60.42
N ASP A 352 -26.89 -47.12 59.12
CA ASP A 352 -26.94 -48.43 58.46
C ASP A 352 -25.54 -49.08 58.33
N TYR A 353 -24.48 -48.27 58.35
CA TYR A 353 -23.11 -48.72 58.09
C TYR A 353 -22.10 -48.18 59.10
N SER A 354 -21.19 -49.05 59.54
CA SER A 354 -19.93 -48.69 60.20
C SER A 354 -18.81 -48.58 59.16
N ILE A 355 -18.15 -47.41 59.10
CA ILE A 355 -17.12 -47.11 58.10
C ILE A 355 -15.79 -46.89 58.80
N ALA A 356 -14.77 -47.65 58.39
CA ALA A 356 -13.39 -47.45 58.84
C ALA A 356 -12.50 -47.04 57.65
N LEU A 357 -11.85 -45.88 57.77
CA LEU A 357 -10.92 -45.34 56.77
C LEU A 357 -9.48 -45.56 57.22
N LYS A 358 -8.62 -46.07 56.34
CA LYS A 358 -7.18 -46.24 56.58
C LYS A 358 -6.37 -45.71 55.39
N PRO A 359 -5.55 -44.64 55.57
CA PRO A 359 -5.49 -43.77 56.74
C PRO A 359 -6.77 -42.91 56.89
N ASP A 360 -7.14 -42.57 58.12
CA ASP A 360 -8.28 -41.67 58.42
C ASP A 360 -7.90 -40.17 58.23
N ARG A 361 -6.61 -39.89 58.05
CA ARG A 361 -6.06 -38.56 57.83
C ARG A 361 -5.13 -38.55 56.63
N VAL A 362 -5.24 -37.49 55.83
CA VAL A 362 -4.40 -37.29 54.64
C VAL A 362 -3.61 -35.99 54.72
N ARG A 363 -2.59 -35.89 53.86
CA ARG A 363 -1.84 -34.66 53.63
C ARG A 363 -2.40 -33.95 52.40
N VAL A 364 -2.57 -32.65 52.51
CA VAL A 364 -3.16 -31.81 51.46
C VAL A 364 -2.20 -30.67 51.14
N ARG A 365 -1.96 -30.41 49.85
CA ARG A 365 -1.20 -29.26 49.36
C ARG A 365 -2.17 -28.29 48.70
N VAL A 366 -2.16 -27.06 49.16
CA VAL A 366 -2.98 -25.99 48.58
C VAL A 366 -2.05 -24.98 47.92
N THR A 367 -2.23 -24.79 46.62
CA THR A 367 -1.52 -23.77 45.83
C THR A 367 -2.49 -22.63 45.50
N GLY A 368 -2.05 -21.39 45.68
CA GLY A 368 -2.87 -20.22 45.39
C GLY A 368 -2.22 -18.91 45.82
N PRO A 369 -2.94 -17.78 45.71
CA PRO A 369 -2.44 -16.47 46.13
C PRO A 369 -1.94 -16.49 47.58
N GLN A 370 -0.73 -15.98 47.81
CA GLN A 370 -0.08 -15.92 49.13
C GLN A 370 -0.95 -15.26 50.19
N ALA A 371 -1.63 -14.16 49.85
CA ALA A 371 -2.53 -13.45 50.76
C ALA A 371 -3.66 -14.34 51.29
N ILE A 372 -4.12 -15.32 50.50
CA ILE A 372 -5.18 -16.28 50.88
C ILE A 372 -4.56 -17.48 51.58
N VAL A 373 -3.58 -18.15 50.95
CA VAL A 373 -3.01 -19.42 51.42
C VAL A 373 -2.24 -19.28 52.74
N ALA A 374 -1.60 -18.13 52.98
CA ALA A 374 -0.92 -17.87 54.26
C ALA A 374 -1.90 -17.82 55.44
N ASN A 375 -3.15 -17.40 55.20
CA ASN A 375 -4.17 -17.24 56.24
C ASN A 375 -5.12 -18.46 56.37
N LEU A 376 -5.02 -19.44 55.48
CA LEU A 376 -5.81 -20.67 55.55
C LEU A 376 -5.51 -21.48 56.83
N LYS A 377 -6.56 -22.03 57.41
CA LYS A 377 -6.51 -22.95 58.55
C LYS A 377 -6.91 -24.35 58.12
N ASP A 378 -6.53 -25.34 58.91
CA ASP A 378 -6.90 -26.74 58.70
C ASP A 378 -8.43 -26.94 58.62
N SER A 379 -9.21 -26.11 59.33
CA SER A 379 -10.67 -26.11 59.32
C SER A 379 -11.28 -25.67 57.99
N ASP A 380 -10.54 -24.93 57.18
CA ASP A 380 -11.01 -24.37 55.91
C ASP A 380 -10.83 -25.39 54.77
N ILE A 381 -10.23 -26.55 55.06
CA ILE A 381 -9.95 -27.63 54.11
C ILE A 381 -10.85 -28.81 54.47
N SER A 382 -11.68 -29.22 53.51
CA SER A 382 -12.53 -30.40 53.65
C SER A 382 -12.06 -31.48 52.69
N VAL A 383 -11.82 -32.68 53.21
CA VAL A 383 -11.50 -33.86 52.40
C VAL A 383 -12.61 -34.88 52.58
N TYR A 384 -13.14 -35.36 51.46
CA TYR A 384 -14.24 -36.32 51.45
C TYR A 384 -13.89 -37.57 50.61
N ALA A 385 -14.32 -38.73 51.12
CA ALA A 385 -14.27 -40.00 50.42
C ALA A 385 -15.67 -40.31 49.88
N PRO A 386 -15.91 -40.25 48.56
CA PRO A 386 -17.21 -40.59 47.98
C PRO A 386 -17.43 -42.11 48.02
N LEU A 387 -18.44 -42.56 48.77
CA LEU A 387 -18.76 -43.99 48.99
C LEU A 387 -20.07 -44.44 48.31
N ASN A 388 -20.68 -43.56 47.51
CA ASN A 388 -21.94 -43.83 46.82
C ASN A 388 -21.86 -45.13 45.98
N GLY A 389 -22.76 -46.06 46.23
CA GLY A 389 -22.89 -47.30 45.44
C GLY A 389 -21.93 -48.43 45.80
N LEU A 390 -21.15 -48.30 46.88
CA LEU A 390 -20.27 -49.37 47.37
C LEU A 390 -21.03 -50.31 48.33
N ALA A 391 -20.88 -51.62 48.13
CA ALA A 391 -21.42 -52.66 49.03
C ALA A 391 -20.50 -52.89 50.24
N ALA A 392 -21.00 -53.57 51.27
CA ALA A 392 -20.20 -53.99 52.42
C ALA A 392 -18.97 -54.81 51.98
N GLY A 393 -17.80 -54.51 52.54
CA GLY A 393 -16.51 -55.02 52.10
C GLY A 393 -15.39 -54.00 52.20
N THR A 394 -14.21 -54.34 51.68
CA THR A 394 -13.03 -53.46 51.64
C THR A 394 -12.86 -52.91 50.23
N HIS A 395 -12.80 -51.58 50.09
CA HIS A 395 -12.67 -50.87 48.81
C HIS A 395 -11.56 -49.83 48.88
N ILE A 396 -10.92 -49.54 47.74
CA ILE A 396 -9.97 -48.43 47.63
C ILE A 396 -10.69 -47.27 46.94
N VAL A 397 -10.75 -46.12 47.61
CA VAL A 397 -11.46 -44.93 47.14
C VAL A 397 -10.49 -43.78 46.94
N THR A 398 -10.69 -43.00 45.89
CA THR A 398 -9.95 -41.76 45.66
C THR A 398 -10.63 -40.61 46.41
N VAL A 399 -9.94 -40.01 47.37
CA VAL A 399 -10.43 -38.87 48.12
C VAL A 399 -10.37 -37.59 47.30
N GLN A 400 -11.32 -36.68 47.56
CA GLN A 400 -11.40 -35.37 46.93
C GLN A 400 -11.33 -34.29 48.00
N GLY A 401 -10.67 -33.17 47.68
CA GLY A 401 -10.51 -32.05 48.59
C GLY A 401 -11.20 -30.80 48.06
N SER A 402 -11.77 -30.00 48.95
CA SER A 402 -12.26 -28.66 48.67
C SER A 402 -11.75 -27.69 49.73
N VAL A 403 -11.60 -26.42 49.34
CA VAL A 403 -11.19 -25.35 50.25
C VAL A 403 -12.34 -24.35 50.33
N SER A 404 -12.78 -24.02 51.54
CA SER A 404 -13.79 -23.00 51.81
C SER A 404 -13.14 -21.61 51.85
N ALA A 405 -12.61 -21.16 50.72
CA ALA A 405 -12.01 -19.84 50.57
C ALA A 405 -12.49 -19.14 49.28
N PRO A 406 -12.50 -17.79 49.25
CA PRO A 406 -12.74 -17.04 48.01
C PRO A 406 -11.69 -17.40 46.95
N GLU A 407 -12.06 -17.21 45.68
CA GLU A 407 -11.38 -17.71 44.47
C GLU A 407 -9.86 -17.91 44.59
N LEU A 408 -9.42 -19.18 44.51
CA LEU A 408 -8.02 -19.56 44.31
C LEU A 408 -7.63 -19.29 42.85
N SER A 409 -7.61 -18.03 42.43
CA SER A 409 -7.26 -17.66 41.05
C SER A 409 -5.85 -18.17 40.70
N GLY A 410 -5.76 -19.08 39.72
CA GLY A 410 -4.49 -19.68 39.29
C GLY A 410 -3.92 -20.76 40.22
N GLY A 411 -4.70 -21.22 41.21
CA GLY A 411 -4.31 -22.21 42.20
C GLY A 411 -5.07 -23.54 42.10
N GLY A 412 -4.76 -24.48 43.00
CA GLY A 412 -5.38 -25.80 43.06
C GLY A 412 -5.08 -26.54 44.36
N ILE A 413 -5.91 -27.53 44.66
CA ILE A 413 -5.71 -28.46 45.77
C ILE A 413 -5.20 -29.79 45.23
N GLU A 414 -4.14 -30.31 45.87
CA GLU A 414 -3.53 -31.60 45.52
C GLU A 414 -3.42 -32.45 46.77
N ILE A 415 -3.78 -33.73 46.65
CA ILE A 415 -3.64 -34.72 47.72
C ILE A 415 -2.63 -35.75 47.22
N PRO A 416 -1.35 -35.72 47.66
CA PRO A 416 -0.31 -36.60 47.14
C PRO A 416 -0.63 -38.09 47.33
N GLU A 417 -1.26 -38.44 48.46
CA GLU A 417 -1.73 -39.78 48.80
C GLU A 417 -3.26 -39.78 48.80
N ASN A 418 -3.85 -39.78 47.61
CA ASN A 418 -5.30 -39.64 47.43
C ASN A 418 -6.07 -40.97 47.49
N GLN A 419 -5.42 -42.11 47.72
CA GLN A 419 -6.08 -43.41 47.85
C GLN A 419 -6.21 -43.80 49.33
N VAL A 420 -7.44 -44.09 49.75
CA VAL A 420 -7.75 -44.53 51.11
C VAL A 420 -8.48 -45.88 51.04
N GLU A 421 -8.06 -46.82 51.88
CA GLU A 421 -8.77 -48.09 52.06
C GLU A 421 -9.97 -47.85 52.98
N VAL A 422 -11.15 -48.24 52.52
CA VAL A 422 -12.42 -48.07 53.21
C VAL A 422 -13.00 -49.45 53.51
N THR A 423 -13.15 -49.78 54.78
CA THR A 423 -13.88 -50.97 55.22
C THR A 423 -15.30 -50.57 55.60
N ILE A 424 -16.29 -51.08 54.88
CA ILE A 424 -17.72 -50.82 55.12
C ILE A 424 -18.35 -52.06 55.74
N ILE A 425 -18.90 -51.93 56.94
CA ILE A 425 -19.59 -53.00 57.68
C ILE A 425 -21.06 -52.61 57.82
N ALA A 426 -21.97 -53.41 57.26
CA ALA A 426 -23.41 -53.20 57.46
C ALA A 426 -23.83 -53.66 58.86
N HIS A 427 -24.60 -52.84 59.59
CA HIS A 427 -25.09 -53.19 60.93
C HIS A 427 -26.09 -54.36 60.91
N ASN A 428 -26.76 -54.59 59.78
CA ASN A 428 -27.70 -55.69 59.59
C ASN A 428 -27.39 -56.41 58.26
N PRO A 429 -26.45 -57.36 58.23
CA PRO A 429 -26.08 -58.03 56.99
C PRO A 429 -27.28 -58.81 56.45
N THR A 430 -27.71 -58.50 55.23
CA THR A 430 -28.63 -59.38 54.50
C THR A 430 -27.91 -60.73 54.32
N PRO A 431 -28.50 -61.88 54.71
CA PRO A 431 -27.81 -63.16 54.61
C PRO A 431 -27.43 -63.45 53.16
N THR A 432 -26.14 -63.76 52.95
CA THR A 432 -25.59 -64.24 51.69
C THR A 432 -26.45 -65.39 51.15
N PRO A 433 -26.92 -65.36 49.90
CA PRO A 433 -27.67 -66.48 49.35
C PRO A 433 -26.77 -67.72 49.30
N THR A 434 -27.13 -68.75 50.06
CA THR A 434 -26.55 -70.10 49.96
C THR A 434 -26.80 -70.63 48.56
N ILE A 435 -25.73 -70.85 47.80
CA ILE A 435 -25.78 -71.52 46.50
C ILE A 435 -26.24 -72.96 46.77
N LEU A 436 -27.44 -73.31 46.32
CA LEU A 436 -27.96 -74.68 46.33
C LEU A 436 -27.10 -75.51 45.37
N PRO A 437 -26.45 -76.61 45.80
CA PRO A 437 -25.68 -77.43 44.88
C PRO A 437 -26.61 -78.11 43.87
N ASP A 438 -26.30 -77.90 42.60
CA ASP A 438 -26.89 -78.54 41.43
C ASP A 438 -26.71 -80.07 41.55
N LEU A 439 -27.82 -80.81 41.57
CA LEU A 439 -27.80 -82.26 41.54
C LEU A 439 -27.46 -82.71 40.12
N LEU A 440 -26.20 -83.06 39.90
CA LEU A 440 -25.74 -83.80 38.73
C LEU A 440 -26.58 -85.07 38.53
N GLU A 441 -27.33 -85.12 37.45
CA GLU A 441 -27.91 -86.34 36.89
C GLU A 441 -26.80 -87.36 36.55
N THR A 442 -26.93 -88.56 37.11
CA THR A 442 -26.21 -89.76 36.65
C THR A 442 -26.64 -90.18 35.24
N PRO A 443 -25.74 -90.77 34.43
CA PRO A 443 -26.05 -91.21 33.07
C PRO A 443 -26.77 -92.56 33.09
N VAL A 444 -27.73 -92.75 32.18
CA VAL A 444 -28.25 -94.09 31.82
C VAL A 444 -28.28 -94.23 30.30
N GLN A 445 -27.56 -95.24 29.80
CA GLN A 445 -27.67 -95.71 28.43
C GLN A 445 -29.08 -96.25 28.12
N ARG A 446 -29.65 -95.81 26.99
CA ARG A 446 -29.88 -96.72 25.85
C ARG A 446 -29.93 -95.94 24.54
#